data_AF-A0A2V9V794-F1
#
_entry.id   AF-A0A2V9V794-F1
#
_cell.length_a   1.000
_cell.length_b   1.000
_cell.length_c   1.000
_cell.angle_alpha   90.00
_cell.angle_beta   90.00
_cell.angle_gamma   90.00
#
_symmetry.space_group_name_H-M   'P 1'
#
loop_
_entity.id
_entity.type
_entity.pdbx_description
1 polymer ?
#
loop_
_entity_poly.entity_id
_entity_poly.type
_entity_poly.pdbx_seq_one_letter_code
_entity_poly.pdbx_strand_id
1 'polypeptide(L)'
;MLPRFDGSLMPKFLTYFAAAICLAIPAAAQSSRLWVLTAPNSVVEYDPATFAAKSPTSVPDEVLKAPRILQVNRRGQMLYAPNSDDPSPDVGKNGQRFWFWNGSASALLGREIIRISAVSGSNQKVTDSSPWPFLSSDGTHLFWLTNQFSRLQRENVELSQSTNFHAWRSDISGRQKEDLASFDFPECRCTTGSCSETCPEARFWVPDGGVDDYFAITRVVQGQTETKYLSSTLYTQAQGMWSATELGQPLQRVLDMAQ
;
A
#
# COMPACT_ATOMS: atom_id res chain seq x y z
N MET A 1 -58.64 -41.45 -15.63
CA MET A 1 -57.68 -41.87 -14.58
C MET A 1 -56.56 -40.83 -14.58
N LEU A 2 -56.64 -39.83 -13.70
CA LEU A 2 -55.63 -38.75 -13.59
C LEU A 2 -54.64 -39.11 -12.48
N PRO A 3 -53.33 -38.93 -12.67
CA PRO A 3 -52.35 -39.23 -11.63
C PRO A 3 -52.35 -38.15 -10.54
N ARG A 4 -52.26 -38.60 -9.29
CA ARG A 4 -52.04 -37.78 -8.10
C ARG A 4 -50.61 -37.22 -8.14
N PHE A 5 -50.47 -35.90 -8.06
CA PHE A 5 -49.18 -35.26 -7.76
C PHE A 5 -48.91 -35.39 -6.26
N ASP A 6 -47.87 -36.15 -5.89
CA ASP A 6 -47.37 -36.23 -4.52
C ASP A 6 -46.57 -34.95 -4.18
N GLY A 7 -47.13 -34.14 -3.28
CA GLY A 7 -46.54 -32.88 -2.78
C GLY A 7 -45.37 -33.05 -1.80
N SER A 8 -44.56 -34.11 -1.94
CA SER A 8 -43.50 -34.45 -0.98
C SER A 8 -42.13 -33.81 -1.26
N LEU A 9 -41.95 -33.13 -2.41
CA LEU A 9 -40.68 -32.54 -2.81
C LEU A 9 -40.43 -31.12 -2.27
N MET A 10 -41.47 -30.33 -2.01
CA MET A 10 -41.32 -28.92 -1.57
C MET A 10 -40.65 -28.69 -0.21
N PRO A 11 -40.90 -29.48 0.86
CA PRO A 11 -40.36 -29.13 2.18
C PRO A 11 -38.85 -29.35 2.28
N LYS A 12 -38.30 -30.33 1.55
CA LYS A 12 -36.85 -30.59 1.55
C LYS A 12 -36.06 -29.49 0.84
N PHE A 13 -36.51 -29.06 -0.34
CA PHE A 13 -35.86 -27.97 -1.08
C PHE A 13 -35.87 -26.64 -0.31
N LEU A 14 -36.97 -26.32 0.38
CA LEU A 14 -37.06 -25.11 1.20
C LEU A 14 -36.08 -25.13 2.38
N THR A 15 -35.84 -26.31 2.97
CA THR A 15 -34.92 -26.50 4.10
C THR A 15 -33.45 -26.37 3.67
N TYR A 16 -33.08 -26.93 2.51
CA TYR A 16 -31.73 -26.76 1.94
C TYR A 16 -31.45 -25.33 1.51
N PHE A 17 -32.45 -24.63 0.94
CA PHE A 17 -32.33 -23.22 0.55
C PHE A 17 -32.20 -22.32 1.78
N ALA A 18 -32.97 -22.57 2.84
CA ALA A 18 -32.86 -21.86 4.11
C ALA A 18 -31.53 -22.14 4.83
N ALA A 19 -31.01 -23.38 4.80
CA ALA A 19 -29.70 -23.72 5.34
C ALA A 19 -28.55 -23.03 4.57
N ALA A 20 -28.66 -22.95 3.23
CA ALA A 20 -27.70 -22.22 2.40
C ALA A 20 -27.72 -20.71 2.66
N ILE A 21 -28.90 -20.12 2.88
CA ILE A 21 -29.04 -18.70 3.27
C ILE A 21 -28.50 -18.46 4.69
N CYS A 22 -28.79 -19.33 5.65
CA CYS A 22 -28.27 -19.22 7.02
C CYS A 22 -26.75 -19.41 7.11
N LEU A 23 -26.12 -20.10 6.14
CA LEU A 23 -24.66 -20.18 6.01
C LEU A 23 -24.06 -19.02 5.20
N ALA A 24 -24.83 -18.36 4.34
CA ALA A 24 -24.39 -17.19 3.58
C ALA A 24 -24.30 -15.91 4.44
N ILE A 25 -25.16 -15.77 5.46
CA ILE A 25 -25.17 -14.60 6.36
C ILE A 25 -23.88 -14.48 7.21
N PRO A 26 -23.34 -15.53 7.86
CA PRO A 26 -22.09 -15.41 8.60
C PRO A 26 -20.86 -15.25 7.67
N ALA A 27 -20.94 -15.67 6.40
CA ALA A 27 -19.86 -15.45 5.44
C ALA A 27 -19.72 -13.98 5.05
N ALA A 28 -20.83 -13.24 4.97
CA ALA A 28 -20.83 -11.79 4.72
C ALA A 28 -20.43 -10.97 5.96
N ALA A 29 -20.64 -11.50 7.18
CA ALA A 29 -20.23 -10.85 8.43
C ALA A 29 -18.75 -11.10 8.80
N GLN A 30 -18.02 -11.91 8.04
CA GLN A 30 -16.62 -12.25 8.30
C GLN A 30 -15.62 -11.23 7.72
N SER A 31 -16.08 -10.12 7.13
CA SER A 31 -15.23 -9.21 6.35
C SER A 31 -14.61 -8.05 7.15
N SER A 32 -15.13 -7.70 8.33
CA SER A 32 -14.60 -6.59 9.13
C SER A 32 -13.73 -7.12 10.28
N ARG A 33 -12.47 -6.67 10.33
CA ARG A 33 -11.56 -6.91 11.46
C ARG A 33 -11.34 -5.61 12.20
N LEU A 34 -11.57 -5.61 13.51
CA LEU A 34 -11.29 -4.45 14.36
C LEU A 34 -9.94 -4.68 15.06
N TRP A 35 -8.94 -3.87 14.70
CA TRP A 35 -7.64 -3.89 15.35
C TRP A 35 -7.46 -2.61 16.16
N VAL A 36 -7.06 -2.76 17.42
CA VAL A 36 -6.82 -1.64 18.33
C VAL A 36 -5.37 -1.66 18.77
N LEU A 37 -4.67 -0.55 18.51
CA LEU A 37 -3.34 -0.30 19.04
C LEU A 37 -3.43 0.00 20.54
N THR A 38 -2.68 -0.75 21.34
CA THR A 38 -2.68 -0.68 22.81
C THR A 38 -1.27 -0.44 23.34
N ALA A 39 -1.15 0.54 24.23
CA ALA A 39 0.10 0.85 24.92
C ALA A 39 0.59 -0.34 25.78
N PRO A 40 1.91 -0.57 25.89
CA PRO A 40 2.97 0.24 25.30
C PRO A 40 3.33 -0.12 23.85
N ASN A 41 3.06 -1.35 23.39
CA ASN A 41 3.55 -1.83 22.09
C ASN A 41 2.81 -3.09 21.60
N SER A 42 1.48 -3.05 21.62
CA SER A 42 0.66 -4.18 21.18
C SER A 42 -0.49 -3.76 20.28
N VAL A 43 -0.99 -4.72 19.51
CA VAL A 43 -2.26 -4.62 18.79
C VAL A 43 -3.15 -5.76 19.25
N VAL A 44 -4.41 -5.47 19.54
CA VAL A 44 -5.42 -6.46 19.90
C VAL A 44 -6.48 -6.51 18.81
N GLU A 45 -6.76 -7.70 18.29
CA GLU A 45 -7.91 -7.93 17.42
C GLU A 45 -9.16 -8.11 18.29
N TYR A 46 -10.24 -7.46 17.90
CA TYR A 46 -11.56 -7.59 18.50
C TYR A 46 -12.52 -8.24 17.50
N ASP A 47 -13.37 -9.11 18.01
CA ASP A 47 -14.54 -9.55 17.27
C ASP A 47 -15.50 -8.35 17.09
N PRO A 48 -15.85 -7.95 15.87
CA PRO A 48 -16.64 -6.73 15.63
C PRO A 48 -18.10 -6.85 16.10
N ALA A 49 -18.63 -8.06 16.25
CA ALA A 49 -20.03 -8.28 16.65
C ALA A 49 -20.19 -8.28 18.18
N THR A 50 -19.18 -8.76 18.90
CA THR A 50 -19.21 -8.96 20.35
C THR A 50 -18.26 -8.05 21.12
N PHE A 51 -17.34 -7.39 20.43
CA PHE A 51 -16.20 -6.68 21.02
C PHE A 51 -15.37 -7.56 21.98
N ALA A 52 -15.37 -8.87 21.76
CA ALA A 52 -14.51 -9.78 22.50
C ALA A 52 -13.06 -9.62 22.03
N ALA A 53 -12.15 -9.36 22.97
CA ALA A 53 -10.72 -9.24 22.70
C ALA A 53 -10.09 -10.61 22.43
N LYS A 54 -9.27 -10.71 21.38
CA LYS A 54 -8.36 -11.83 21.14
C LYS A 54 -7.02 -11.59 21.84
N SER A 55 -6.10 -12.56 21.70
CA SER A 55 -4.75 -12.42 22.27
C SER A 55 -4.01 -11.21 21.67
N PRO A 56 -3.32 -10.41 22.49
CA PRO A 56 -2.51 -9.30 22.02
C PRO A 56 -1.33 -9.79 21.19
N THR A 57 -1.02 -9.06 20.12
CA THR A 57 0.18 -9.25 19.31
C THR A 57 1.16 -8.11 19.60
N SER A 58 2.40 -8.43 19.95
CA SER A 58 3.44 -7.42 20.14
C SER A 58 3.86 -6.83 18.79
N VAL A 59 4.01 -5.51 18.77
CA VAL A 59 4.47 -4.73 17.62
C VAL A 59 5.67 -3.86 18.03
N PRO A 60 6.45 -3.30 17.09
CA PRO A 60 7.53 -2.38 17.43
C PRO A 60 7.03 -1.16 18.23
N ASP A 61 7.84 -0.68 19.17
CA ASP A 61 7.49 0.46 20.03
C ASP A 61 7.22 1.74 19.23
N GLU A 62 7.83 1.88 18.05
CA GLU A 62 7.66 3.02 17.16
C GLU A 62 6.28 3.09 16.51
N VAL A 63 5.53 1.98 16.47
CA VAL A 63 4.20 1.93 15.83
C VAL A 63 3.26 2.94 16.48
N LEU A 64 3.30 3.12 17.81
CA LEU A 64 2.45 4.10 18.48
C LEU A 64 2.81 5.56 18.17
N LYS A 65 4.06 5.80 17.74
CA LYS A 65 4.51 7.15 17.35
C LYS A 65 4.00 7.51 15.96
N ALA A 66 3.94 6.52 15.07
CA ALA A 66 3.49 6.69 13.68
C ALA A 66 2.45 5.62 13.29
N PRO A 67 1.24 5.61 13.89
CA PRO A 67 0.26 4.55 13.66
C PRO A 67 -0.26 4.51 12.22
N ARG A 68 -0.24 5.65 11.52
CA ARG A 68 -0.75 5.77 10.15
C ARG A 68 0.02 4.95 9.10
N ILE A 69 1.25 4.52 9.41
CA ILE A 69 2.08 3.71 8.50
C ILE A 69 2.09 2.22 8.88
N LEU A 70 1.29 1.82 9.88
CA LEU A 70 0.95 0.43 10.13
C LEU A 70 -0.14 0.01 9.15
N GLN A 71 0.13 -1.03 8.37
CA GLN A 71 -0.83 -1.63 7.45
C GLN A 71 -1.35 -2.94 8.04
N VAL A 72 -2.63 -3.23 7.82
CA VAL A 72 -3.24 -4.51 8.18
C VAL A 72 -4.12 -4.99 7.02
N ASN A 73 -3.79 -6.13 6.42
CA ASN A 73 -4.59 -6.64 5.30
C ASN A 73 -5.80 -7.47 5.75
N ARG A 74 -6.64 -7.89 4.79
CA ARG A 74 -7.83 -8.73 5.06
C ARG A 74 -7.51 -10.05 5.77
N ARG A 75 -6.30 -10.58 5.58
CA ARG A 75 -5.81 -11.80 6.27
C ARG A 75 -5.37 -11.54 7.72
N GLY A 76 -5.32 -10.28 8.14
CA GLY A 76 -4.83 -9.84 9.43
C GLY A 76 -3.32 -9.65 9.49
N GLN A 77 -2.58 -9.94 8.42
CA GLN A 77 -1.13 -9.70 8.39
C GLN A 77 -0.85 -8.22 8.62
N MET A 78 0.25 -7.93 9.30
CA MET A 78 0.61 -6.56 9.67
C MET A 78 1.98 -6.20 9.13
N LEU A 79 2.14 -4.95 8.71
CA LEU A 79 3.39 -4.43 8.20
C LEU A 79 3.62 -3.03 8.73
N TYR A 80 4.81 -2.79 9.29
CA TYR A 80 5.26 -1.48 9.74
C TYR A 80 6.60 -1.16 9.09
N ALA A 81 6.58 -0.19 8.19
CA ALA A 81 7.66 0.04 7.24
C ALA A 81 8.04 1.53 7.14
N PRO A 82 8.68 2.10 8.19
CA PRO A 82 9.13 3.49 8.16
C PRO A 82 10.03 3.75 6.96
N ASN A 83 9.89 4.91 6.32
CA ASN A 83 10.68 5.30 5.16
C ASN A 83 11.28 6.68 5.39
N SER A 84 12.56 6.85 5.03
CA SER A 84 13.27 8.13 5.11
C SER A 84 12.57 9.23 4.34
N ASP A 85 11.89 8.83 3.26
CA ASP A 85 11.21 9.71 2.32
C ASP A 85 9.81 10.10 2.84
N ASP A 86 9.35 9.54 3.97
CA ASP A 86 8.16 10.05 4.64
C ASP A 86 8.48 11.45 5.22
N PRO A 87 7.75 12.50 4.81
CA PRO A 87 7.99 13.86 5.27
C PRO A 87 7.64 14.07 6.74
N SER A 88 6.88 13.16 7.35
CA SER A 88 6.38 13.33 8.71
C SER A 88 7.49 13.12 9.74
N PRO A 89 7.56 13.97 10.79
CA PRO A 89 8.65 13.96 11.75
C PRO A 89 8.61 12.78 12.74
N ASP A 90 7.46 12.13 12.87
CA ASP A 90 7.20 11.01 13.77
C ASP A 90 7.67 9.65 13.20
N VAL A 91 8.01 9.60 11.91
CA VAL A 91 8.52 8.39 11.25
C VAL A 91 10.04 8.34 11.37
N GLY A 92 10.54 7.21 11.88
CA GLY A 92 11.98 6.96 11.98
C GLY A 92 12.68 7.06 10.62
N LYS A 93 13.90 7.60 10.61
CA LYS A 93 14.68 7.82 9.38
C LYS A 93 15.52 6.61 8.93
N ASN A 94 15.54 5.53 9.71
CA ASN A 94 16.18 4.26 9.35
C ASN A 94 15.16 3.36 8.63
N GLY A 95 15.38 3.09 7.34
CA GLY A 95 14.40 2.38 6.48
C GLY A 95 14.90 1.12 5.77
N GLN A 96 16.12 0.64 6.04
CA GLN A 96 16.69 -0.52 5.32
C GLN A 96 16.01 -1.85 5.66
N ARG A 97 15.32 -1.92 6.80
CA ARG A 97 14.52 -3.07 7.21
C ARG A 97 13.18 -2.60 7.72
N PHE A 98 12.17 -3.46 7.61
CA PHE A 98 10.83 -3.20 8.11
C PHE A 98 10.29 -4.43 8.83
N TRP A 99 9.34 -4.19 9.73
CA TRP A 99 8.71 -5.23 10.51
C TRP A 99 7.48 -5.78 9.77
N PHE A 100 7.36 -7.10 9.77
CA PHE A 100 6.25 -7.82 9.18
C PHE A 100 5.77 -8.92 10.12
N TRP A 101 4.45 -9.09 10.23
CA TRP A 101 3.80 -10.16 10.95
C TRP A 101 2.87 -10.93 10.02
N ASN A 102 3.08 -12.24 9.94
CA ASN A 102 2.46 -13.08 8.93
C ASN A 102 1.11 -13.72 9.33
N GLY A 103 0.60 -13.45 10.55
CA GLY A 103 -0.51 -14.20 11.14
C GLY A 103 -0.14 -14.96 12.41
N SER A 104 1.15 -15.25 12.60
CA SER A 104 1.64 -16.08 13.71
C SER A 104 2.99 -15.65 14.25
N ALA A 105 3.89 -15.17 13.39
CA ALA A 105 5.25 -14.81 13.75
C ALA A 105 5.65 -13.50 13.08
N SER A 106 6.54 -12.77 13.76
CA SER A 106 7.15 -11.55 13.21
C SER A 106 8.50 -11.83 12.57
N ALA A 107 8.87 -11.00 11.61
CA ALA A 107 10.16 -10.99 10.95
C ALA A 107 10.58 -9.55 10.60
N LEU A 108 11.89 -9.34 10.48
CA LEU A 108 12.46 -8.14 9.88
C LEU A 108 12.85 -8.44 8.43
N LEU A 109 12.17 -7.82 7.47
CA LEU A 109 12.44 -7.97 6.05
C LEU A 109 13.34 -6.83 5.56
N GLY A 110 14.12 -7.10 4.52
CA GLY A 110 15.02 -6.11 3.91
C GLY A 110 14.30 -5.22 2.90
N ARG A 111 14.75 -3.97 2.78
CA ARG A 111 14.36 -3.02 1.74
C ARG A 111 15.59 -2.69 0.90
N GLU A 112 15.46 -2.82 -0.42
CA GLU A 112 16.51 -2.41 -1.34
C GLU A 112 16.51 -0.89 -1.48
N ILE A 113 17.41 -0.21 -0.78
CA ILE A 113 17.60 1.25 -0.90
C ILE A 113 18.79 1.49 -1.83
N ILE A 114 18.57 2.29 -2.86
CA ILE A 114 19.62 2.73 -3.79
C ILE A 114 20.02 4.15 -3.40
N ARG A 115 21.32 4.37 -3.27
CA ARG A 115 21.92 5.71 -3.25
C ARG A 115 23.29 5.68 -3.90
N ILE A 116 23.36 6.17 -5.12
CA ILE A 116 24.58 6.20 -5.93
C ILE A 116 24.90 7.66 -6.23
N SER A 117 26.17 8.04 -6.15
CA SER A 117 26.63 9.36 -6.55
C SER A 117 27.80 9.26 -7.53
N ALA A 118 27.81 10.13 -8.52
CA ALA A 118 28.85 10.23 -9.53
C ALA A 118 29.23 11.71 -9.72
N VAL A 119 30.52 12.02 -9.72
CA VAL A 119 31.03 13.39 -9.87
C VAL A 119 31.60 13.56 -11.27
N SER A 120 31.29 14.68 -11.92
CA SER A 120 31.85 15.07 -13.21
C SER A 120 32.09 16.58 -13.23
N GLY A 121 33.35 16.99 -13.08
CA GLY A 121 33.72 18.40 -12.91
C GLY A 121 33.14 18.97 -11.62
N SER A 122 32.46 20.12 -11.71
CA SER A 122 31.78 20.76 -10.58
C SER A 122 30.37 20.20 -10.30
N ASN A 123 29.89 19.29 -11.15
CA ASN A 123 28.56 18.70 -10.99
C ASN A 123 28.66 17.33 -10.31
N GLN A 124 27.62 17.01 -9.54
CA GLN A 124 27.39 15.71 -8.95
C GLN A 124 26.02 15.19 -9.39
N LYS A 125 25.97 13.99 -9.94
CA LYS A 125 24.71 13.26 -10.17
C LYS A 125 24.47 12.35 -8.99
N VAL A 126 23.32 12.48 -8.35
CA VAL A 126 22.86 11.61 -7.25
C VAL A 126 21.65 10.84 -7.73
N THR A 127 21.65 9.53 -7.57
CA THR A 127 20.50 8.67 -7.85
C THR A 127 20.08 7.98 -6.56
N ASP A 128 18.83 8.16 -6.17
CA ASP A 128 18.26 7.61 -4.95
C ASP A 128 16.89 6.96 -5.17
N SER A 129 16.63 5.86 -4.47
CA SER A 129 15.33 5.18 -4.45
C SER A 129 15.14 4.48 -3.11
N SER A 130 13.96 4.66 -2.50
CA SER A 130 13.55 3.99 -1.27
C SER A 130 12.15 3.37 -1.43
N PRO A 131 12.05 2.07 -1.76
CA PRO A 131 10.78 1.42 -2.06
C PRO A 131 9.85 1.29 -0.86
N TRP A 132 8.56 1.58 -1.07
CA TRP A 132 7.51 1.41 -0.07
C TRP A 132 6.84 0.05 -0.26
N PRO A 133 6.93 -0.86 0.73
CA PRO A 133 6.20 -2.12 0.70
C PRO A 133 4.75 -1.94 1.14
N PHE A 134 3.85 -2.64 0.46
CA PHE A 134 2.42 -2.70 0.74
C PHE A 134 1.97 -4.17 0.79
N LEU A 135 1.07 -4.48 1.72
CA LEU A 135 0.49 -5.82 1.81
C LEU A 135 -0.48 -6.06 0.65
N SER A 136 -0.47 -7.28 0.11
CA SER A 136 -1.57 -7.78 -0.74
C SER A 136 -2.82 -8.05 0.09
N SER A 137 -4.00 -7.95 -0.52
CA SER A 137 -5.30 -8.25 0.10
C SER A 137 -5.40 -9.72 0.53
N ASP A 138 -4.86 -10.63 -0.30
CA ASP A 138 -4.90 -12.08 -0.14
C ASP A 138 -3.78 -12.64 0.76
N GLY A 139 -2.79 -11.79 1.08
CA GLY A 139 -1.65 -12.09 1.94
C GLY A 139 -0.58 -12.98 1.33
N THR A 140 -0.52 -13.08 0.00
CA THR A 140 0.44 -13.93 -0.73
C THR A 140 1.67 -13.16 -1.24
N HIS A 141 1.52 -11.85 -1.43
CA HIS A 141 2.52 -10.97 -2.02
C HIS A 141 2.80 -9.73 -1.18
N LEU A 142 3.96 -9.12 -1.44
CA LEU A 142 4.21 -7.70 -1.16
C LEU A 142 4.22 -6.93 -2.48
N PHE A 143 3.59 -5.78 -2.49
CA PHE A 143 3.67 -4.81 -3.57
C PHE A 143 4.65 -3.72 -3.19
N TRP A 144 5.47 -3.28 -4.14
CA TRP A 144 6.54 -2.32 -3.90
C TRP A 144 6.40 -1.18 -4.88
N LEU A 145 6.31 0.04 -4.35
CA LEU A 145 6.19 1.24 -5.16
C LEU A 145 7.30 2.21 -4.79
N THR A 146 7.93 2.84 -5.78
CA THR A 146 9.00 3.80 -5.54
C THR A 146 9.06 4.90 -6.59
N ASN A 147 9.53 6.06 -6.15
CA ASN A 147 10.13 7.06 -7.03
C ASN A 147 11.65 6.86 -6.97
N GLN A 148 12.27 6.59 -8.11
CA GLN A 148 13.70 6.69 -8.26
C GLN A 148 14.04 8.09 -8.79
N PHE A 149 14.72 8.87 -7.97
CA PHE A 149 15.16 10.21 -8.31
C PHE A 149 16.58 10.17 -8.86
N SER A 150 16.83 10.94 -9.91
CA SER A 150 18.16 11.20 -10.44
C SER A 150 18.35 12.71 -10.51
N ARG A 151 19.04 13.26 -9.51
CA ARG A 151 19.26 14.69 -9.31
C ARG A 151 20.64 15.09 -9.80
N LEU A 152 20.71 16.15 -10.59
CA LEU A 152 21.95 16.86 -10.90
C LEU A 152 22.13 17.97 -9.88
N GLN A 153 23.27 18.03 -9.23
CA GLN A 153 23.58 18.98 -8.18
C GLN A 153 24.93 19.66 -8.42
N ARG A 154 25.10 20.87 -7.90
CA ARG A 154 26.38 21.59 -7.83
C ARG A 154 26.45 22.30 -6.50
N GLU A 155 27.53 22.09 -5.75
CA GLU A 155 27.74 22.76 -4.45
C GLU A 155 26.54 22.56 -3.49
N ASN A 156 25.95 21.36 -3.49
CA ASN A 156 24.74 20.99 -2.73
C ASN A 156 23.43 21.69 -3.16
N VAL A 157 23.43 22.42 -4.27
CA VAL A 157 22.23 22.99 -4.88
C VAL A 157 21.71 22.04 -5.95
N GLU A 158 20.43 21.70 -5.89
CA GLU A 158 19.81 20.84 -6.91
C GLU A 158 19.46 21.68 -8.16
N LEU A 159 19.89 21.21 -9.33
CA LEU A 159 19.77 21.91 -10.62
C LEU A 159 18.65 21.34 -11.48
N SER A 160 18.59 20.02 -11.59
CA SER A 160 17.53 19.30 -12.29
C SER A 160 17.30 17.91 -11.69
N GLN A 161 16.13 17.35 -11.97
CA GLN A 161 15.74 16.01 -11.56
C GLN A 161 15.02 15.30 -12.71
N SER A 162 15.37 14.04 -12.91
CA SER A 162 14.48 13.06 -13.55
C SER A 162 13.95 12.10 -12.48
N THR A 163 12.68 11.74 -12.60
CA THR A 163 12.02 10.78 -11.71
C THR A 163 11.54 9.60 -12.55
N ASN A 164 11.91 8.38 -12.18
CA ASN A 164 11.32 7.17 -12.71
C ASN A 164 10.41 6.56 -11.64
N PHE A 165 9.16 6.30 -11.97
CA PHE A 165 8.29 5.51 -11.12
C PHE A 165 8.46 4.03 -11.44
N HIS A 166 8.48 3.19 -10.41
CA HIS A 166 8.53 1.75 -10.57
C HIS A 166 7.61 1.05 -9.55
N ALA A 167 6.81 0.11 -10.05
CA ALA A 167 5.97 -0.79 -9.28
C ALA A 167 6.28 -2.25 -9.62
N TRP A 168 6.46 -3.08 -8.60
CA TRP A 168 6.66 -4.52 -8.73
C TRP A 168 5.96 -5.26 -7.60
N ARG A 169 5.77 -6.56 -7.76
CA ARG A 169 5.41 -7.47 -6.66
C ARG A 169 6.54 -8.43 -6.36
N SER A 170 6.47 -9.02 -5.18
CA SER A 170 7.33 -10.10 -4.73
C SER A 170 6.48 -11.17 -4.04
N ASP A 171 7.07 -12.30 -3.69
CA ASP A 171 6.49 -13.15 -2.65
C ASP A 171 6.41 -12.41 -1.29
N ILE A 172 5.66 -12.97 -0.35
CA ILE A 172 5.44 -12.38 0.98
C ILE A 172 6.74 -12.19 1.79
N SER A 173 7.84 -12.86 1.40
CA SER A 173 9.15 -12.73 2.05
C SER A 173 10.03 -11.63 1.43
N GLY A 174 9.51 -10.92 0.41
CA GLY A 174 10.24 -9.88 -0.29
C GLY A 174 11.17 -10.39 -1.40
N ARG A 175 10.98 -11.63 -1.88
CA ARG A 175 11.82 -12.26 -2.91
C ARG A 175 11.02 -12.51 -4.19
N GLN A 176 11.70 -12.91 -5.26
CA GLN A 176 11.06 -13.21 -6.55
C GLN A 176 10.32 -11.99 -7.12
N LYS A 177 11.10 -10.95 -7.45
CA LYS A 177 10.58 -9.72 -8.04
C LYS A 177 9.91 -9.98 -9.39
N GLU A 178 8.72 -9.41 -9.57
CA GLU A 178 7.96 -9.40 -10.82
C GLU A 178 7.47 -7.97 -11.09
N ASP A 179 7.91 -7.39 -12.21
CA ASP A 179 7.60 -6.01 -12.57
C ASP A 179 6.12 -5.85 -12.97
N LEU A 180 5.49 -4.77 -12.50
CA LEU A 180 4.08 -4.47 -12.77
C LEU A 180 3.91 -3.25 -13.68
N ALA A 181 4.57 -2.14 -13.35
CA ALA A 181 4.48 -0.90 -14.11
C ALA A 181 5.71 -0.02 -13.90
N SER A 182 6.11 0.72 -14.93
CA SER A 182 7.12 1.76 -14.85
C SER A 182 6.83 2.87 -15.84
N PHE A 183 7.16 4.10 -15.47
CA PHE A 183 7.14 5.24 -16.39
C PHE A 183 8.07 6.35 -15.90
N ASP A 184 8.56 7.15 -16.84
CA ASP A 184 9.39 8.31 -16.56
C ASP A 184 8.56 9.59 -16.46
N PHE A 185 8.89 10.42 -15.50
CA PHE A 185 8.48 11.82 -15.50
C PHE A 185 9.41 12.61 -16.43
N PRO A 186 8.89 13.66 -17.11
CA PRO A 186 9.73 14.58 -17.85
C PRO A 186 10.82 15.17 -16.94
N GLU A 187 12.01 15.41 -17.51
CA GLU A 187 13.07 16.12 -16.79
C GLU A 187 12.58 17.50 -16.33
N CYS A 188 12.87 17.83 -15.09
CA CYS A 188 12.43 19.06 -14.45
C CYS A 188 13.62 19.86 -13.92
N ARG A 189 13.58 21.19 -14.08
CA ARG A 189 14.59 22.11 -13.54
C ARG A 189 14.17 22.62 -12.16
N CYS A 190 15.12 22.63 -11.24
CA CYS A 190 14.88 22.92 -9.83
C CYS A 190 15.17 24.40 -9.56
N THR A 191 14.18 25.26 -9.83
CA THR A 191 14.38 26.73 -9.86
C THR A 191 14.53 27.37 -8.49
N THR A 192 14.17 26.67 -7.41
CA THR A 192 14.28 27.16 -6.02
C THR A 192 15.53 26.63 -5.30
N GLY A 193 16.40 25.89 -6.02
CA GLY A 193 17.55 25.20 -5.44
C GLY A 193 17.20 23.85 -4.77
N SER A 194 15.91 23.48 -4.76
CA SER A 194 15.40 22.17 -4.33
C SER A 194 14.40 21.62 -5.36
N CYS A 195 14.57 20.35 -5.73
CA CYS A 195 13.68 19.68 -6.67
C CYS A 195 12.36 19.23 -6.02
N SER A 196 12.33 19.01 -4.71
CA SER A 196 11.12 18.59 -4.00
C SER A 196 9.98 19.62 -4.10
N GLU A 197 10.31 20.88 -4.29
CA GLU A 197 9.36 21.99 -4.33
C GLU A 197 8.82 22.28 -5.74
N THR A 198 9.51 21.80 -6.76
CA THR A 198 9.28 22.19 -8.17
C THR A 198 8.96 21.01 -9.07
N CYS A 199 9.53 19.84 -8.80
CA CYS A 199 9.46 18.69 -9.68
C CYS A 199 8.40 17.68 -9.27
N PRO A 200 7.72 17.08 -10.25
CA PRO A 200 6.68 16.11 -9.96
C PRO A 200 7.24 14.77 -9.50
N GLU A 201 6.46 14.12 -8.64
CA GLU A 201 6.68 12.75 -8.17
C GLU A 201 5.36 11.97 -8.14
N ALA A 202 5.46 10.65 -8.08
CA ALA A 202 4.31 9.79 -7.88
C ALA A 202 3.97 9.69 -6.39
N ARG A 203 2.76 10.09 -6.02
CA ARG A 203 2.15 9.79 -4.73
C ARG A 203 1.27 8.57 -4.89
N PHE A 204 1.48 7.58 -4.03
CA PHE A 204 0.80 6.30 -4.11
C PHE A 204 -0.43 6.28 -3.21
N TRP A 205 -1.46 5.56 -3.65
CA TRP A 205 -2.57 5.14 -2.81
C TRP A 205 -2.88 3.67 -3.05
N VAL A 206 -3.13 2.94 -1.97
CA VAL A 206 -3.55 1.54 -1.98
C VAL A 206 -4.75 1.38 -1.04
N PRO A 207 -5.59 0.35 -1.23
CA PRO A 207 -6.68 0.06 -0.29
C PRO A 207 -6.14 -0.28 1.11
N ASP A 208 -6.88 0.11 2.15
CA ASP A 208 -6.58 -0.12 3.56
C ASP A 208 -6.45 -1.63 3.86
N GLY A 209 -7.27 -2.45 3.21
CA GLY A 209 -7.24 -3.91 3.31
C GLY A 209 -6.09 -4.59 2.56
N GLY A 210 -5.17 -3.82 1.95
CA GLY A 210 -4.09 -4.29 1.09
C GLY A 210 -4.42 -4.16 -0.39
N VAL A 211 -3.37 -4.18 -1.23
CA VAL A 211 -3.48 -4.15 -2.69
C VAL A 211 -4.15 -5.43 -3.17
N ASP A 212 -5.30 -5.27 -3.82
CA ASP A 212 -6.04 -6.37 -4.44
C ASP A 212 -5.66 -6.44 -5.93
N ASP A 213 -6.60 -6.18 -6.82
CA ASP A 213 -6.41 -6.02 -8.25
C ASP A 213 -6.31 -4.54 -8.68
N TYR A 214 -6.11 -3.60 -7.75
CA TYR A 214 -5.96 -2.17 -8.09
C TYR A 214 -5.13 -1.36 -7.10
N PHE A 215 -4.55 -0.27 -7.61
CA PHE A 215 -3.95 0.83 -6.84
C PHE A 215 -3.99 2.12 -7.66
N ALA A 216 -3.78 3.28 -7.04
CA ALA A 216 -3.77 4.56 -7.73
C ALA A 216 -2.46 5.32 -7.54
N ILE A 217 -2.09 6.08 -8.56
CA ILE A 217 -0.98 7.03 -8.50
C ILE A 217 -1.53 8.41 -8.79
N THR A 218 -1.17 9.38 -7.96
CA THR A 218 -1.36 10.80 -8.26
C THR A 218 -0.01 11.46 -8.49
N ARG A 219 0.16 12.13 -9.62
CA ARG A 219 1.32 12.97 -9.88
C ARG A 219 1.18 14.27 -9.09
N VAL A 220 2.15 14.57 -8.23
CA VAL A 220 2.10 15.75 -7.35
C VAL A 220 3.40 16.54 -7.42
N VAL A 221 3.31 17.84 -7.15
CA VAL A 221 4.45 18.69 -6.78
C VAL A 221 4.18 19.13 -5.35
N GLN A 222 5.06 18.78 -4.40
CA GLN A 222 4.81 19.01 -2.97
C GLN A 222 4.67 20.49 -2.64
N GLY A 223 5.48 21.35 -3.29
CA GLY A 223 5.53 22.79 -3.03
C GLY A 223 6.04 23.13 -1.62
N GLN A 224 6.33 24.40 -1.37
CA GLN A 224 6.69 24.87 -0.01
C GLN A 224 5.45 25.12 0.87
N THR A 225 4.38 25.65 0.28
CA THR A 225 3.16 26.07 1.00
C THR A 225 1.96 25.19 0.71
N GLU A 226 1.86 24.64 -0.50
CA GLU A 226 0.74 23.83 -0.94
C GLU A 226 1.19 22.76 -1.94
N THR A 227 0.64 21.56 -1.80
CA THR A 227 0.81 20.47 -2.75
C THR A 227 -0.09 20.66 -3.95
N LYS A 228 0.50 20.72 -5.15
CA LYS A 228 -0.22 20.76 -6.42
C LYS A 228 -0.43 19.35 -6.94
N TYR A 229 -1.69 18.97 -7.14
CA TYR A 229 -2.08 17.68 -7.72
C TYR A 229 -2.30 17.83 -9.23
N LEU A 230 -1.58 17.06 -10.04
CA LEU A 230 -1.51 17.27 -11.50
C LEU A 230 -2.45 16.33 -12.26
N SER A 231 -2.38 15.04 -11.99
CA SER A 231 -3.19 14.00 -12.64
C SER A 231 -3.19 12.74 -11.78
N SER A 232 -4.20 11.88 -11.96
CA SER A 232 -4.25 10.58 -11.32
C SER A 232 -4.48 9.48 -12.33
N THR A 233 -3.87 8.33 -12.08
CA THR A 233 -3.98 7.13 -12.90
C THR A 233 -4.35 5.97 -12.00
N LEU A 234 -5.44 5.29 -12.34
CA LEU A 234 -5.85 4.04 -11.73
C LEU A 234 -5.16 2.88 -12.46
N TYR A 235 -4.45 2.05 -11.71
CA TYR A 235 -3.87 0.82 -12.20
C TYR A 235 -4.77 -0.34 -11.77
N THR A 236 -5.19 -1.16 -12.71
CA THR A 236 -6.01 -2.35 -12.47
C THR A 236 -5.39 -3.59 -13.10
N GLN A 237 -5.53 -4.72 -12.44
CA GLN A 237 -5.11 -6.01 -12.92
C GLN A 237 -6.30 -6.77 -13.52
N ALA A 238 -6.15 -7.18 -14.78
CA ALA A 238 -7.10 -8.07 -15.44
C ALA A 238 -6.35 -9.11 -16.25
N GLN A 239 -6.74 -10.39 -16.11
CA GLN A 239 -6.13 -11.51 -16.84
C GLN A 239 -4.59 -11.59 -16.70
N GLY A 240 -4.08 -11.25 -15.52
CA GLY A 240 -2.64 -11.27 -15.23
C GLY A 240 -1.86 -10.06 -15.76
N MET A 241 -2.50 -9.10 -16.43
CA MET A 241 -1.86 -7.88 -16.92
C MET A 241 -2.36 -6.65 -16.16
N TRP A 242 -1.44 -5.73 -15.89
CA TRP A 242 -1.76 -4.42 -15.32
C TRP A 242 -2.02 -3.41 -16.43
N SER A 243 -3.10 -2.65 -16.28
CA SER A 243 -3.50 -1.61 -17.22
C SER A 243 -3.68 -0.28 -16.49
N ALA A 244 -3.38 0.83 -17.18
CA ALA A 244 -3.41 2.17 -16.62
C ALA A 244 -4.57 2.95 -17.26
N THR A 245 -5.42 3.55 -16.43
CA THR A 245 -6.52 4.43 -16.85
C THR A 245 -6.35 5.80 -16.21
N GLU A 246 -6.22 6.85 -17.01
CA GLU A 246 -6.22 8.22 -16.49
C GLU A 246 -7.61 8.59 -15.96
N LEU A 247 -7.63 9.22 -14.79
CA LEU A 247 -8.85 9.71 -14.17
C LEU A 247 -9.13 11.15 -14.61
N GLY A 248 -10.41 11.50 -14.70
CA GLY A 248 -10.82 12.82 -15.20
C GLY A 248 -10.42 14.01 -14.31
N GLN A 249 -10.02 13.76 -13.06
CA GLN A 249 -9.52 14.77 -12.12
C GLN A 249 -8.43 14.17 -11.22
N PRO A 250 -7.44 14.97 -10.79
CA PRO A 250 -6.43 14.51 -9.85
C PRO A 250 -7.02 14.27 -8.45
N LEU A 251 -6.72 13.11 -7.88
CA LEU A 251 -7.15 12.69 -6.56
C LEU A 251 -6.23 13.27 -5.48
N GLN A 252 -6.77 14.14 -4.63
CA GLN A 252 -6.06 14.66 -3.46
C GLN A 252 -6.03 13.66 -2.31
N ARG A 253 -7.15 12.95 -2.14
CA ARG A 253 -7.36 11.88 -1.18
C ARG A 253 -8.25 10.84 -1.82
N VAL A 254 -7.96 9.58 -1.54
CA VAL A 254 -8.81 8.46 -1.90
C VAL A 254 -9.35 7.87 -0.61
N LEU A 255 -10.64 7.59 -0.58
CA LEU A 255 -11.31 6.94 0.54
C LEU A 255 -11.71 5.56 0.04
N ASP A 256 -11.40 4.53 0.82
CA ASP A 256 -12.02 3.24 0.56
C ASP A 256 -13.53 3.36 0.77
N MET A 257 -14.29 2.81 -0.17
CA MET A 257 -15.69 2.54 0.12
C MET A 257 -15.75 1.50 1.24
N ALA A 258 -16.35 1.87 2.37
CA ALA A 258 -16.83 0.88 3.32
C ALA A 258 -17.81 -0.03 2.56
N GLN A 259 -17.44 -1.30 2.37
CA GLN A 259 -18.34 -2.34 1.86
C GLN A 259 -19.22 -2.85 3.01
#